data_AF-A0AAW7RW92-F1
#
_entry.id   AF-A0AAW7RW92-F1
#
_cell.length_a   1.000
_cell.length_b   1.000
_cell.length_c   1.000
_cell.angle_alpha   90.00
_cell.angle_beta   90.00
_cell.angle_gamma   90.00
#
_symmetry.space_group_name_H-M   'P 1'
#
loop_
_entity.id
_entity.type
_entity.pdbx_description
1 polymer ?
#
loop_
_entity_poly.entity_id
_entity_poly.type
_entity_poly.pdbx_seq_one_letter_code
_entity_poly.pdbx_strand_id
1 'polypeptide(L)'
;MATYKELKAQMEALAEKAEAARAAEFQAIVDDIRTKVAEFGITEKDIFGTRRGRPAKQAAAPVQAKYRDPKTGATWSGRGRAPAWIKDAKNRNRFLIQE
;
A
#
# COMPACT_ATOMS: atom_id res chain seq x y z
N MET A 1 31.34 32.57 38.00
CA MET A 1 30.95 31.95 36.72
C MET A 1 30.12 30.73 37.05
N ALA A 2 29.04 30.49 36.30
CA ALA A 2 28.24 29.28 36.49
C ALA A 2 29.12 28.04 36.26
N THR A 3 28.96 27.04 37.10
CA THR A 3 29.68 25.78 36.97
C THR A 3 29.13 24.97 35.79
N TYR A 4 29.94 24.08 35.24
CA TYR A 4 29.52 23.20 34.14
C TYR A 4 28.23 22.42 34.46
N LYS A 5 28.07 21.97 35.71
CA LYS A 5 26.89 21.22 36.17
C LYS A 5 25.63 22.09 36.16
N GLU A 6 25.73 23.35 36.57
CA GLU A 6 24.61 24.29 36.57
C GLU A 6 24.19 24.68 35.15
N LEU A 7 25.16 24.91 34.25
CA LEU A 7 24.88 25.18 32.84
C LEU A 7 24.19 23.99 32.16
N LYS A 8 24.62 22.76 32.45
CA LYS A 8 23.99 21.56 31.92
C LYS A 8 22.54 21.39 32.40
N ALA A 9 22.29 21.60 33.70
CA ALA A 9 20.93 21.52 34.25
C ALA A 9 19.99 22.57 33.63
N GLN A 10 20.49 23.79 33.35
CA GLN A 10 19.71 24.82 32.66
C GLN A 10 19.39 24.45 31.21
N MET A 11 20.32 23.80 30.50
CA MET A 11 20.09 23.31 29.14
C MET A 11 19.00 22.24 29.11
N GLU A 12 19.04 21.27 30.02
CA GLU A 12 18.04 20.21 30.11
C GLU A 12 16.65 20.79 30.43
N ALA A 13 16.58 21.73 31.38
CA ALA A 13 15.32 22.40 31.72
C ALA A 13 14.76 23.25 30.56
N LEU A 14 15.62 23.90 29.77
CA LEU A 14 15.20 24.64 28.58
C LEU A 14 14.75 23.70 27.45
N ALA A 15 15.42 22.56 27.27
CA ALA A 15 15.03 21.56 26.30
C ALA A 15 13.65 20.98 26.62
N GLU A 16 13.40 20.62 27.88
CA GLU A 16 12.09 20.13 28.33
C GLU A 16 10.97 21.15 28.07
N LYS A 17 11.22 22.43 28.39
CA LYS A 17 10.27 23.52 28.12
C LYS A 17 10.02 23.71 26.62
N ALA A 18 11.06 23.59 25.79
CA ALA A 18 10.93 23.69 24.35
C ALA A 18 10.09 22.54 23.78
N GLU A 19 10.30 21.31 24.24
CA GLU A 19 9.49 20.16 23.82
C GLU A 19 8.03 20.30 24.27
N ALA A 20 7.79 20.72 25.51
CA ALA A 20 6.45 20.98 26.02
C ALA A 20 5.72 22.07 25.21
N ALA A 21 6.43 23.16 24.86
CA ALA A 21 5.89 24.22 24.02
C ALA A 21 5.57 23.72 22.61
N ARG A 22 6.47 22.95 21.96
CA ARG A 22 6.21 22.36 20.64
C ARG A 22 5.01 21.43 20.65
N ALA A 23 4.87 20.59 21.68
CA ALA A 23 3.73 19.70 21.80
C ALA A 23 2.41 20.47 21.98
N ALA A 24 2.40 21.53 22.79
CA ALA A 24 1.24 22.39 22.98
C ALA A 24 0.86 23.14 21.69
N GLU A 25 1.83 23.74 21.00
CA GLU A 25 1.62 24.41 19.72
C GLU A 25 1.10 23.44 18.65
N PHE A 26 1.67 22.24 18.57
CA PHE A 26 1.21 21.22 17.64
C PHE A 26 -0.25 20.81 17.89
N GLN A 27 -0.64 20.58 19.14
CA GLN A 27 -2.02 20.25 19.48
C GLN A 27 -2.98 21.40 19.14
N ALA A 28 -2.59 22.64 19.45
CA ALA A 28 -3.40 23.81 19.11
C ALA A 28 -3.63 23.94 17.60
N ILE A 29 -2.60 23.68 16.79
CA ILE A 29 -2.72 23.67 15.32
C ILE A 29 -3.63 22.52 14.85
N VAL A 30 -3.49 21.34 15.43
CA VAL A 30 -4.32 20.18 15.08
C VAL A 30 -5.80 20.46 15.37
N ASP A 31 -6.11 21.09 16.50
CA ASP A 31 -7.49 21.41 16.86
C ASP A 31 -8.10 22.52 15.97
N ASP A 32 -7.30 23.51 15.57
CA ASP A 32 -7.70 24.51 14.56
C ASP A 32 -7.99 23.84 13.20
N ILE A 33 -7.12 22.93 12.76
CA ILE A 33 -7.33 22.17 11.52
C ILE A 33 -8.60 21.34 11.61
N ARG A 34 -8.84 20.64 12.73
CA ARG A 34 -10.06 19.85 12.94
C ARG A 34 -11.32 20.71 12.87
N THR A 35 -11.27 21.91 13.46
CA THR A 35 -12.38 22.88 13.41
C THR A 35 -12.66 23.29 11.97
N LYS A 36 -11.64 23.67 11.21
CA LYS A 36 -11.77 24.03 9.79
C LYS A 36 -12.24 22.87 8.92
N VAL A 37 -11.77 21.65 9.19
CA VAL A 37 -12.23 20.43 8.53
C VAL A 37 -13.73 20.21 8.75
N ALA A 38 -14.21 20.38 9.98
CA ALA A 38 -15.62 20.24 10.31
C ALA A 38 -16.49 21.36 9.72
N GLU A 39 -16.01 22.62 9.75
CA GLU A 39 -16.75 23.79 9.27
C GLU A 39 -16.91 23.81 7.76
N PHE A 40 -15.83 23.54 7.01
CA PHE A 40 -15.82 23.61 5.56
C PHE A 40 -16.03 22.25 4.87
N GLY A 41 -16.22 21.18 5.64
CA GLY A 41 -16.37 19.82 5.10
C GLY A 41 -15.15 19.34 4.33
N ILE A 42 -13.95 19.77 4.74
CA ILE A 42 -12.69 19.44 4.06
C ILE A 42 -12.44 17.95 4.20
N THR A 43 -12.20 17.26 3.08
CA THR A 43 -11.87 15.84 3.10
C THR A 43 -10.36 15.62 3.07
N GLU A 44 -9.90 14.44 3.48
CA GLU A 44 -8.48 14.05 3.37
C GLU A 44 -7.93 14.24 1.94
N LYS A 45 -8.80 14.07 0.92
CA LYS A 45 -8.42 14.26 -0.49
C LYS A 45 -8.13 15.72 -0.83
N ASP A 46 -8.76 16.67 -0.15
CA ASP A 46 -8.56 18.09 -0.36
C ASP A 46 -7.25 18.57 0.28
N ILE A 47 -6.81 17.91 1.36
CA ILE A 47 -5.56 18.21 2.07
C ILE A 47 -4.35 17.50 1.43
N PHE A 48 -4.47 16.20 1.16
CA PHE A 48 -3.36 15.36 0.71
C PHE A 48 -3.36 15.07 -0.79
N GLY A 49 -4.41 15.50 -1.50
CA GLY A 49 -4.62 15.19 -2.91
C GLY A 49 -5.01 13.73 -3.16
N THR A 50 -5.41 13.44 -4.39
CA THR A 50 -5.43 12.04 -4.84
C THR A 50 -3.98 11.61 -5.09
N ARG A 51 -3.47 10.65 -4.32
CA ARG A 51 -2.22 9.98 -4.68
C ARG A 51 -2.41 9.44 -6.11
N ARG A 52 -1.74 10.03 -7.11
CA ARG A 52 -1.56 9.42 -8.44
C ARG A 52 -0.64 8.19 -8.30
N GLY A 53 -1.08 7.20 -7.53
CA GLY A 53 -0.53 5.86 -7.56
C GLY A 53 -1.02 5.19 -8.82
N ARG A 54 -0.11 4.58 -9.58
CA ARG A 54 -0.45 3.65 -10.67
C ARG A 54 -1.58 2.73 -10.18
N PRO A 55 -2.70 2.59 -10.90
CA PRO A 55 -3.81 1.76 -10.45
C PRO A 55 -3.24 0.39 -10.06
N ALA A 56 -3.57 -0.06 -8.85
CA ALA A 56 -3.24 -1.40 -8.42
C ALA A 56 -3.69 -2.34 -9.54
N LYS A 57 -2.74 -3.07 -10.14
CA LYS A 57 -3.03 -4.03 -11.20
C LYS A 57 -3.94 -5.06 -10.56
N GLN A 58 -5.26 -4.92 -10.75
CA GLN A 58 -6.25 -5.88 -10.29
C GLN A 58 -5.78 -7.23 -10.81
N ALA A 59 -5.49 -8.14 -9.88
CA ALA A 59 -5.13 -9.50 -10.24
C ALA A 59 -6.29 -10.03 -11.08
N ALA A 60 -6.05 -10.24 -12.37
CA ALA A 60 -7.08 -10.74 -13.27
C ALA A 60 -7.61 -12.05 -12.68
N ALA A 61 -8.94 -12.18 -12.61
CA ALA A 61 -9.60 -13.35 -12.05
C ALA A 61 -9.01 -14.64 -12.66
N PRO A 62 -8.86 -15.71 -11.86
CA PRO A 62 -8.30 -16.97 -12.36
C PRO A 62 -9.18 -17.48 -13.51
N VAL A 63 -8.58 -17.52 -14.71
CA VAL A 63 -9.26 -18.00 -15.91
C VAL A 63 -9.37 -19.52 -15.81
N GLN A 64 -10.56 -20.06 -16.02
CA GLN A 64 -10.81 -21.50 -16.03
C GLN A 64 -9.84 -22.24 -16.95
N ALA A 65 -9.39 -23.42 -16.51
CA ALA A 65 -8.54 -24.28 -17.31
C ALA A 65 -9.31 -24.80 -18.53
N LYS A 66 -8.77 -24.61 -19.73
CA LYS A 66 -9.38 -25.09 -20.98
C LYS A 66 -8.82 -26.45 -21.39
N TYR A 67 -7.57 -26.74 -21.02
CA TYR A 67 -6.87 -27.97 -21.38
C TYR A 67 -6.30 -28.69 -20.15
N ARG A 68 -6.27 -30.02 -20.17
CA ARG A 68 -5.69 -30.88 -19.15
C ARG A 68 -4.81 -31.97 -19.77
N ASP A 69 -3.64 -32.19 -19.20
CA ASP A 69 -2.75 -33.28 -19.56
C ASP A 69 -3.32 -34.62 -19.03
N PRO A 70 -3.59 -35.62 -19.90
CA PRO A 70 -4.07 -36.93 -19.46
C PRO A 70 -3.03 -37.72 -18.65
N LYS A 71 -1.73 -37.40 -18.76
CA LYS A 71 -0.67 -38.14 -18.06
C LYS A 71 -0.36 -37.58 -16.68
N THR A 72 -0.26 -36.27 -16.55
CA THR A 72 0.16 -35.60 -15.30
C THR A 72 -0.98 -34.88 -14.59
N GLY A 73 -2.12 -34.70 -15.25
CA GLY A 73 -3.24 -33.94 -14.72
C GLY A 73 -3.03 -32.42 -14.74
N ALA A 74 -1.89 -31.92 -15.24
CA ALA A 74 -1.60 -30.50 -15.33
C ALA A 74 -2.62 -29.76 -16.21
N THR A 75 -3.07 -28.58 -15.79
CA THR A 75 -4.10 -27.81 -16.47
C THR A 75 -3.56 -26.51 -17.06
N TRP A 76 -4.11 -26.08 -18.20
CA TRP A 76 -3.74 -24.83 -18.85
C TRP A 76 -4.98 -24.09 -19.37
N SER A 77 -5.10 -22.80 -19.06
CA SER A 77 -6.23 -21.95 -19.48
C SER A 77 -6.22 -21.56 -20.96
N GLY A 78 -5.19 -21.97 -21.71
CA GLY A 78 -5.01 -21.59 -23.12
C GLY A 78 -4.52 -20.15 -23.33
N ARG A 79 -4.32 -19.37 -22.24
CA ARG A 79 -3.71 -18.05 -22.26
C ARG A 79 -2.23 -18.13 -21.84
N GLY A 80 -1.37 -17.34 -22.49
CA GLY A 80 0.07 -17.29 -22.18
C GLY A 80 0.90 -18.38 -22.86
N ARG A 81 2.11 -18.64 -22.34
CA ARG A 81 3.04 -19.63 -22.90
C ARG A 81 2.48 -21.05 -22.74
N ALA A 82 2.38 -21.78 -23.85
CA ALA A 82 1.92 -23.17 -23.84
C ALA A 82 2.92 -24.08 -23.08
N PRO A 83 2.44 -24.93 -22.15
CA PRO A 83 3.23 -25.97 -21.51
C PRO A 83 3.75 -27.01 -22.52
N ALA A 84 4.86 -27.67 -22.21
CA ALA A 84 5.52 -28.62 -23.10
C ALA A 84 4.61 -29.76 -23.59
N TRP A 85 3.68 -30.24 -22.74
CA TRP A 85 2.79 -31.35 -23.06
C TRP A 85 1.71 -31.04 -24.12
N ILE A 86 1.36 -29.76 -24.34
CA ILE A 86 0.40 -29.32 -25.38
C ILE A 86 1.05 -28.48 -26.48
N LYS A 87 2.25 -27.95 -26.24
CA LYS A 87 2.97 -27.07 -27.17
C LYS A 87 3.16 -27.74 -28.54
N ASP A 88 3.65 -28.98 -28.54
CA ASP A 88 4.04 -29.71 -29.75
C ASP A 88 2.95 -30.70 -30.22
N ALA A 89 1.77 -30.67 -29.60
CA ALA A 89 0.66 -31.53 -29.99
C ALA A 89 0.02 -31.09 -31.32
N LYS A 90 -0.04 -32.01 -32.30
CA LYS A 90 -0.67 -31.77 -33.61
C LYS A 90 -2.15 -31.39 -33.49
N ASN A 91 -2.86 -31.99 -32.53
CA ASN A 91 -4.28 -31.72 -32.23
C ASN A 91 -4.45 -31.40 -30.74
N ARG A 92 -4.55 -30.11 -30.40
CA ARG A 92 -4.75 -29.63 -29.02
C ARG A 92 -6.10 -30.02 -28.41
N ASN A 93 -7.09 -30.34 -29.26
CA ASN A 93 -8.42 -30.79 -28.84
C ASN A 93 -8.39 -32.10 -28.03
N ARG A 94 -7.34 -32.92 -28.15
CA ARG A 94 -7.17 -34.13 -27.35
C ARG A 94 -6.97 -33.86 -25.85
N PHE A 95 -6.60 -32.64 -25.52
CA PHE A 95 -6.37 -32.19 -24.15
C PHE A 95 -7.51 -31.29 -23.68
N LEU A 96 -8.53 -31.03 -24.49
CA LEU A 96 -9.62 -30.13 -24.13
C LEU A 96 -10.42 -30.75 -22.99
N ILE A 97 -10.62 -29.98 -21.92
CA ILE A 97 -11.55 -30.37 -20.87
C ILE A 97 -12.94 -30.19 -21.47
N GLN A 98 -13.63 -31.31 -21.74
CA GLN A 98 -15.06 -31.28 -22.05
C GLN A 98 -15.76 -31.06 -20.70
N GLU A 99 -16.50 -29.95 -20.61
CA GLU A 99 -17.32 -29.61 -19.45
C GLU A 99 -18.52 -30.55 -19.33
#